data_AF-A0A432SCM1-F1
#
_entry.id   AF-A0A432SCM1-F1
#
_cell.length_a   1.000
_cell.length_b   1.000
_cell.length_c   1.000
_cell.angle_alpha   90.00
_cell.angle_beta   90.00
_cell.angle_gamma   90.00
#
_symmetry.space_group_name_H-M   'P 1'
#
loop_
_entity.id
_entity.type
_entity.pdbx_description
1 polymer ?
#
loop_
_entity_poly.entity_id
_entity_poly.type
_entity_poly.pdbx_seq_one_letter_code
_entity_poly.pdbx_strand_id
1 'polypeptide(L)'
;MGGFAGGDEGGFWDVDAIDILIAKQNSHNIKSKKQAKVVIETKNSAYYIKDDVTISIVPHNTTAFTIEGCDDIPLESNTIYKTYKALMELTCASDIEDFFAEHKVLLTQYTPTTSSTSFLLLVKELCNLILSDSELRTIREAAL
;
A
#
# COMPACT_ATOMS: atom_id res chain seq x y z
N MET A 1 25.92 42.42 -56.87
CA MET A 1 25.15 43.02 -55.76
C MET A 1 23.68 42.96 -56.14
N GLY A 2 22.88 42.29 -55.32
CA GLY A 2 21.49 41.88 -55.57
C GLY A 2 21.33 40.47 -55.00
N GLY A 3 20.26 40.07 -54.33
CA GLY A 3 19.07 40.74 -53.82
C GLY A 3 18.39 39.75 -52.85
N PHE A 4 17.43 40.26 -52.06
CA PHE A 4 16.42 39.56 -51.24
C PHE A 4 16.85 38.51 -50.18
N ALA A 5 16.52 38.81 -48.93
CA ALA A 5 15.87 37.90 -47.97
C ALA A 5 15.35 38.83 -46.87
N GLY A 6 14.12 39.36 -46.95
CA GLY A 6 12.92 38.55 -46.84
C GLY A 6 12.72 38.24 -45.35
N GLY A 7 12.04 39.14 -44.64
CA GLY A 7 11.69 38.94 -43.25
C GLY A 7 10.77 37.74 -43.09
N ASP A 8 11.00 37.00 -42.03
CA ASP A 8 9.98 36.18 -41.40
C ASP A 8 10.04 36.51 -39.91
N GLU A 9 9.02 37.25 -39.48
CA GLU A 9 8.63 37.45 -38.09
C GLU A 9 8.21 36.09 -37.53
N GLY A 10 9.19 35.25 -37.23
CA GLY A 10 9.00 34.04 -36.45
C GLY A 10 8.70 34.44 -35.01
N GLY A 11 7.44 34.81 -34.76
CA GLY A 11 6.87 34.92 -33.43
C GLY A 11 7.10 33.59 -32.71
N PHE A 12 8.13 33.57 -31.85
CA PHE A 12 8.31 32.49 -30.91
C PHE A 12 7.23 32.69 -29.86
N TRP A 13 6.09 32.04 -30.10
CA TRP A 13 5.09 31.82 -29.07
C TRP A 13 5.83 31.29 -27.85
N ASP A 14 5.72 32.05 -26.75
CA ASP A 14 6.27 31.75 -25.43
C ASP A 14 6.05 30.27 -25.07
N VAL A 15 7.01 29.42 -25.44
CA VAL A 15 7.07 28.03 -25.02
C VAL A 15 7.75 27.90 -23.66
N ASP A 16 8.06 29.00 -22.99
CA ASP A 16 8.64 29.02 -21.64
C ASP A 16 7.60 29.26 -20.53
N ALA A 17 6.32 29.43 -20.88
CA ALA A 17 5.26 29.58 -19.87
C ALA A 17 4.71 28.24 -19.35
N ILE A 18 5.00 27.10 -20.00
CA ILE A 18 4.53 25.79 -19.52
C ILE A 18 5.46 25.21 -18.46
N ASP A 19 6.77 25.53 -18.47
CA ASP A 19 7.71 24.96 -17.50
C ASP A 19 7.49 25.51 -16.07
N ILE A 20 7.01 26.75 -15.94
CA ILE A 20 6.74 27.37 -14.63
C ILE A 20 5.42 26.87 -14.02
N LEU A 21 4.44 26.44 -14.83
CA LEU A 21 3.18 25.86 -14.32
C LEU A 21 3.38 24.43 -13.80
N ILE A 22 4.29 23.65 -14.40
CA ILE A 22 4.69 22.33 -13.88
C ILE A 22 5.47 22.50 -12.57
N ALA A 23 6.29 23.54 -12.43
CA ALA A 23 6.99 23.83 -11.18
C ALA A 23 6.04 24.25 -10.03
N LYS A 24 4.85 24.80 -10.33
CA LYS A 24 3.91 25.32 -9.32
C LYS A 24 2.74 24.39 -8.98
N GLN A 25 2.46 23.36 -9.79
CA GLN A 25 1.55 22.27 -9.40
C GLN A 25 2.18 21.23 -8.46
N ASN A 26 3.49 21.31 -8.19
CA ASN A 26 4.14 20.44 -7.21
C ASN A 26 4.18 21.03 -5.78
N SER A 27 3.48 22.13 -5.52
CA SER A 27 3.35 22.67 -4.15
C SER A 27 2.25 21.98 -3.33
N HIS A 28 1.65 20.92 -3.83
CA HIS A 28 0.67 20.13 -3.07
C HIS A 28 0.70 18.63 -3.45
N ASN A 29 1.86 17.99 -3.43
CA ASN A 29 1.86 16.54 -3.42
C ASN A 29 3.05 15.97 -2.66
N ILE A 30 2.74 15.48 -1.47
CA ILE A 30 3.38 14.34 -0.82
C ILE A 30 4.90 14.36 -0.99
N LYS A 31 5.58 14.95 0.00
CA LYS A 31 6.92 14.48 0.38
C LYS A 31 6.76 12.98 0.64
N SER A 32 6.90 12.17 -0.40
CA SER A 32 7.06 10.73 -0.31
C SER A 32 8.38 10.57 0.41
N LYS A 33 8.31 10.63 1.75
CA LYS A 33 9.26 9.98 2.62
C LYS A 33 9.55 8.67 1.91
N LYS A 34 10.84 8.40 1.68
CA LYS A 34 11.33 7.10 1.24
C LYS A 34 10.80 6.04 2.23
N GLN A 35 9.55 5.64 2.07
CA GLN A 35 9.02 4.44 2.64
C GLN A 35 9.66 3.38 1.79
N ALA A 36 10.49 2.54 2.42
CA ALA A 36 11.12 1.42 1.75
C ALA A 36 10.01 0.69 0.99
N LYS A 37 10.07 0.72 -0.35
CA LYS A 37 9.08 0.10 -1.20
C LYS A 37 9.07 -1.38 -0.83
N VAL A 38 8.03 -1.82 -0.12
CA VAL A 38 7.90 -3.22 0.25
C VAL A 38 7.68 -3.97 -1.06
N VAL A 39 8.61 -4.87 -1.39
CA VAL A 39 8.51 -5.64 -2.63
C VAL A 39 7.55 -6.79 -2.36
N ILE A 40 6.28 -6.56 -2.69
CA ILE A 40 5.27 -7.62 -2.72
C ILE A 40 5.49 -8.44 -3.98
N GLU A 41 5.71 -9.73 -3.82
CA GLU A 41 5.71 -10.68 -4.94
C GLU A 41 4.36 -11.39 -4.99
N THR A 42 3.86 -11.59 -6.20
CA THR A 42 2.63 -12.35 -6.46
C THR A 42 2.99 -13.66 -7.16
N LYS A 43 2.67 -14.80 -6.55
CA LYS A 43 2.89 -16.13 -7.15
C LYS A 43 1.63 -16.95 -7.05
N ASN A 44 1.08 -17.39 -8.19
CA ASN A 44 -0.16 -18.17 -8.24
C ASN A 44 -1.32 -17.48 -7.49
N SER A 45 -1.45 -16.17 -7.67
CA SER A 45 -2.38 -15.29 -6.95
C SER A 45 -2.14 -15.18 -5.43
N ALA A 46 -1.06 -15.76 -4.89
CA ALA A 46 -0.62 -15.51 -3.52
C ALA A 46 0.21 -14.24 -3.43
N TYR A 47 -0.10 -13.34 -2.50
CA TYR A 47 0.67 -12.14 -2.18
C TYR A 47 1.54 -12.40 -0.95
N TYR A 48 2.84 -12.13 -1.04
CA TYR A 48 3.75 -12.22 0.10
C TYR A 48 4.84 -11.16 0.00
N ILE A 49 5.44 -10.83 1.13
CA ILE A 49 6.58 -9.91 1.17
C ILE A 49 7.82 -10.72 0.79
N LYS A 50 8.58 -10.27 -0.22
CA LYS A 50 9.81 -10.95 -0.63
C LYS A 50 10.84 -11.12 0.50
N ASP A 51 10.86 -10.16 1.42
CA ASP A 51 11.73 -10.13 2.59
C ASP A 51 11.18 -10.96 3.77
N ASP A 52 9.87 -11.26 3.79
CA ASP A 52 9.20 -11.94 4.90
C ASP A 52 8.22 -13.01 4.37
N VAL A 53 8.70 -14.25 4.32
CA VAL A 53 7.94 -15.43 3.84
C VAL A 53 7.05 -16.03 4.94
N THR A 54 6.91 -15.33 6.07
CA THR A 54 6.16 -15.83 7.23
C THR A 54 4.66 -15.73 7.03
N ILE A 55 4.21 -14.81 6.18
CA ILE A 55 2.80 -14.54 5.89
C ILE A 55 2.56 -14.43 4.39
N SER A 56 1.44 -14.96 3.93
CA SER A 56 1.00 -14.93 2.55
C SER A 56 -0.51 -14.77 2.49
N ILE A 57 -1.02 -13.94 1.59
CA ILE A 57 -2.46 -13.78 1.37
C ILE A 57 -2.79 -14.51 0.08
N VAL A 58 -3.74 -15.42 0.11
CA VAL A 58 -4.19 -16.14 -1.09
C VAL A 58 -5.68 -15.94 -1.31
N PRO A 59 -6.13 -15.80 -2.56
CA PRO A 59 -7.56 -15.80 -2.86
C PRO A 59 -8.15 -17.15 -2.47
N HIS A 60 -9.32 -17.10 -1.87
CA HIS A 60 -10.07 -18.27 -1.45
C HIS A 60 -11.56 -17.96 -1.47
N ASN A 61 -12.37 -18.89 -1.97
CA ASN A 61 -13.83 -18.76 -1.94
C ASN A 61 -14.38 -19.06 -0.53
N THR A 62 -13.91 -18.34 0.51
CA THR A 62 -14.58 -18.34 1.81
C THR A 62 -15.56 -17.17 1.86
N THR A 63 -16.50 -17.22 2.79
CA THR A 63 -17.42 -16.10 3.09
C THR A 63 -16.95 -15.30 4.31
N ALA A 64 -15.75 -15.57 4.83
CA ALA A 64 -15.26 -14.99 6.08
C ALA A 64 -13.72 -14.94 6.13
N PHE A 65 -13.19 -13.93 6.83
CA PHE A 65 -11.76 -13.79 7.08
C PHE A 65 -11.21 -15.03 7.79
N THR A 66 -10.31 -15.73 7.12
CA THR A 66 -9.72 -16.98 7.60
C THR A 66 -8.22 -16.82 7.69
N ILE A 67 -7.66 -17.23 8.83
CA ILE A 67 -6.23 -17.32 9.03
C ILE A 67 -5.86 -18.80 9.12
N GLU A 68 -5.05 -19.29 8.19
CA GLU A 68 -4.45 -20.63 8.23
C GLU A 68 -3.02 -20.56 8.75
N GLY A 69 -2.55 -21.63 9.40
CA GLY A 69 -1.23 -21.67 10.04
C GLY A 69 -1.22 -21.22 11.50
N CYS A 70 -2.40 -21.06 12.10
CA CYS A 70 -2.58 -20.69 13.49
C CYS A 70 -3.80 -21.41 14.11
N ASP A 71 -4.00 -22.69 13.80
CA ASP A 71 -5.13 -23.51 14.29
C ASP A 71 -5.26 -23.58 15.82
N ASP A 72 -4.16 -23.31 16.55
CA ASP A 72 -4.13 -23.35 18.02
C ASP A 72 -4.68 -22.08 18.68
N ILE A 73 -4.85 -20.98 17.92
CA ILE A 73 -5.27 -19.67 18.45
C ILE A 73 -6.57 -19.23 17.80
N PRO A 74 -7.64 -18.96 18.58
CA PRO A 74 -8.89 -18.46 18.02
C PRO A 74 -8.67 -17.11 17.34
N LEU A 75 -9.42 -16.87 16.25
CA LEU A 75 -9.30 -15.68 15.40
C LEU A 75 -9.28 -14.38 16.23
N GLU A 76 -10.13 -14.27 17.24
CA GLU A 76 -10.25 -13.09 18.11
C GLU A 76 -9.02 -12.85 19.02
N SER A 77 -8.27 -13.90 19.36
CA SER A 77 -7.02 -13.79 20.12
C SER A 77 -5.79 -13.61 19.23
N ASN A 78 -5.94 -13.69 17.90
CA ASN A 78 -4.84 -13.54 16.98
C ASN A 78 -4.44 -12.07 16.83
N THR A 79 -3.16 -11.76 17.01
CA THR A 79 -2.61 -10.40 16.86
C THR A 79 -2.85 -9.84 15.44
N ILE A 80 -2.86 -10.69 14.41
CA ILE A 80 -3.17 -10.27 13.03
C ILE A 80 -4.61 -9.76 12.93
N TYR A 81 -5.57 -10.49 13.50
CA TYR A 81 -6.97 -10.10 13.45
C TYR A 81 -7.22 -8.82 14.27
N LYS A 82 -6.56 -8.67 15.43
CA LYS A 82 -6.59 -7.40 16.18
C LYS A 82 -6.03 -6.24 15.37
N THR A 83 -4.92 -6.46 14.67
CA THR A 83 -4.30 -5.47 13.78
C THR A 83 -5.23 -5.09 12.64
N TYR A 84 -5.87 -6.08 12.02
CA TYR A 84 -6.88 -5.90 10.99
C TYR A 84 -8.05 -5.06 11.49
N LYS A 85 -8.58 -5.40 12.67
CA LYS A 85 -9.69 -4.67 13.29
C LYS A 85 -9.31 -3.21 13.60
N ALA A 86 -8.16 -2.99 14.21
CA ALA A 86 -7.64 -1.64 14.49
C ALA A 86 -7.40 -0.85 13.20
N LEU A 87 -6.92 -1.49 12.13
CA LEU A 87 -6.77 -0.87 10.82
C LEU A 87 -8.13 -0.52 10.20
N MET A 88 -9.12 -1.41 10.29
CA MET A 88 -10.50 -1.15 9.85
C MET A 88 -11.11 0.01 10.62
N GLU A 89 -10.96 0.07 11.93
CA GLU A 89 -11.49 1.18 12.75
C GLU A 89 -10.86 2.52 12.38
N LEU A 90 -9.61 2.52 11.92
CA LEU A 90 -8.90 3.74 11.54
C LEU A 90 -9.19 4.20 10.12
N THR A 91 -9.20 3.25 9.18
CA THR A 91 -9.33 3.55 7.74
C THR A 91 -10.77 3.50 7.28
N CYS A 92 -11.66 2.82 8.01
CA CYS A 92 -13.07 2.57 7.68
C CYS A 92 -13.28 2.13 6.22
N ALA A 93 -12.30 1.41 5.66
CA ALA A 93 -12.29 1.05 4.26
C ALA A 93 -13.00 -0.29 4.04
N SER A 94 -14.23 -0.24 3.52
CA SER A 94 -15.04 -1.42 3.19
C SER A 94 -14.39 -2.31 2.13
N ASP A 95 -13.54 -1.75 1.26
CA ASP A 95 -12.78 -2.52 0.26
C ASP A 95 -11.84 -3.56 0.89
N ILE A 96 -11.34 -3.29 2.10
CA ILE A 96 -10.44 -4.21 2.80
C ILE A 96 -11.23 -5.40 3.32
N GLU A 97 -12.43 -5.16 3.84
CA GLU A 97 -13.32 -6.22 4.32
C GLU A 97 -13.79 -7.13 3.18
N ASP A 98 -14.15 -6.53 2.05
CA ASP A 98 -14.54 -7.27 0.84
C ASP A 98 -13.36 -8.11 0.31
N PHE A 99 -12.16 -7.52 0.24
CA PHE A 99 -10.95 -8.24 -0.13
C PHE A 99 -10.70 -9.45 0.78
N PHE A 100 -10.81 -9.27 2.10
CA PHE A 100 -10.60 -10.35 3.06
C PHE A 100 -11.76 -11.33 3.21
N ALA A 101 -12.93 -11.02 2.65
CA ALA A 101 -13.99 -12.01 2.49
C ALA A 101 -13.57 -13.04 1.44
N GLU A 102 -13.00 -12.61 0.32
CA GLU A 102 -12.54 -13.46 -0.79
C GLU A 102 -11.07 -13.92 -0.68
N HIS A 103 -10.35 -13.53 0.36
CA HIS A 103 -8.95 -13.89 0.55
C HIS A 103 -8.71 -14.44 1.95
N LYS A 104 -7.89 -15.49 2.04
CA LYS A 104 -7.42 -16.03 3.32
C LYS A 104 -5.96 -15.67 3.55
N VAL A 105 -5.59 -15.55 4.81
CA VAL A 105 -4.22 -15.30 5.24
C VAL A 105 -3.60 -16.62 5.64
N LEU A 106 -2.56 -17.04 4.93
CA LEU A 106 -1.72 -18.18 5.27
C LEU A 106 -0.51 -17.71 6.06
N LEU A 107 -0.27 -18.35 7.19
CA LEU A 107 0.93 -18.17 7.98
C LEU A 107 1.78 -19.42 7.93
N THR A 108 3.05 -19.24 7.58
CA THR A 108 4.05 -20.32 7.64
C THR A 108 4.70 -20.36 9.02
N GLN A 109 4.88 -19.20 9.65
CA GLN A 109 5.50 -19.08 10.98
C GLN A 109 4.78 -18.02 11.80
N TYR A 110 4.01 -18.44 12.79
CA TYR A 110 3.29 -17.51 13.66
C TYR A 110 4.23 -16.85 14.66
N THR A 111 4.35 -15.54 14.54
CA THR A 111 5.08 -14.69 15.48
C THR A 111 4.27 -13.41 15.68
N PRO A 112 3.62 -13.21 16.84
CA PRO A 112 2.59 -12.20 17.00
C PRO A 112 3.03 -10.79 16.58
N THR A 113 4.25 -10.38 16.96
CA THR A 113 4.79 -9.04 16.65
C THR A 113 5.18 -8.87 15.18
N THR A 114 5.86 -9.86 14.60
CA THR A 114 6.36 -9.79 13.22
C THR A 114 5.26 -10.10 12.21
N SER A 115 4.46 -11.15 12.42
CA SER A 115 3.34 -11.49 11.54
C SER A 115 2.30 -10.37 11.44
N SER A 116 1.95 -9.71 12.55
CA SER A 116 1.05 -8.54 12.52
C SER A 116 1.65 -7.36 11.76
N THR A 117 2.94 -7.10 11.95
CA THR A 117 3.65 -6.03 11.25
C THR A 117 3.74 -6.30 9.75
N SER A 118 4.10 -7.51 9.35
CA SER A 118 4.15 -7.94 7.95
C SER A 118 2.75 -7.89 7.31
N PHE A 119 1.72 -8.36 8.01
CA PHE A 119 0.33 -8.24 7.56
C PHE A 119 -0.07 -6.79 7.32
N LEU A 120 0.20 -5.92 8.29
CA LEU A 120 -0.12 -4.49 8.22
C LEU A 120 0.57 -3.82 7.01
N LEU A 121 1.82 -4.17 6.75
CA LEU A 121 2.57 -3.66 5.60
C LEU A 121 2.02 -4.20 4.27
N LEU A 122 1.65 -5.49 4.21
CA LEU A 122 1.00 -6.08 3.04
C LEU A 122 -0.30 -5.37 2.70
N VAL A 123 -1.21 -5.27 3.66
CA VAL A 123 -2.52 -4.62 3.46
C VAL A 123 -2.36 -3.16 3.09
N LYS A 124 -1.43 -2.46 3.74
CA LYS A 124 -1.11 -1.07 3.40
C LYS A 124 -0.77 -0.91 1.93
N GLU A 125 0.10 -1.76 1.40
CA GLU A 125 0.54 -1.67 0.00
C GLU A 125 -0.51 -2.23 -0.97
N LEU A 126 -1.19 -3.34 -0.63
CA LEU A 126 -2.24 -3.94 -1.45
C LEU A 126 -3.44 -3.02 -1.63
N CYS A 127 -3.89 -2.39 -0.54
CA CYS A 127 -4.98 -1.42 -0.54
C CYS A 127 -4.51 0.02 -0.80
N ASN A 128 -3.21 0.22 -1.06
CA ASN A 128 -2.59 1.53 -1.30
C ASN A 128 -2.97 2.61 -0.26
N LEU A 129 -3.01 2.21 1.02
CA LEU A 129 -3.44 3.04 2.14
C LEU A 129 -2.38 4.08 2.51
N ILE A 130 -2.78 5.35 2.55
CA ILE A 130 -1.91 6.46 2.96
C ILE A 130 -1.87 6.54 4.50
N LEU A 131 -1.19 5.57 5.13
CA LEU A 131 -0.99 5.55 6.58
C LEU A 131 0.33 6.24 6.97
N SER A 132 0.27 7.13 7.95
CA SER A 132 1.46 7.74 8.58
C SER A 132 2.12 6.78 9.57
N ASP A 133 3.39 7.05 9.93
CA ASP A 133 4.13 6.24 10.90
C ASP A 133 3.48 6.22 12.29
N SER A 134 2.83 7.33 12.67
CA SER A 134 2.01 7.44 13.89
C SER A 134 0.85 6.47 13.88
N GLU A 135 0.06 6.45 12.80
CA GLU A 135 -1.09 5.57 12.62
C GLU A 135 -0.67 4.10 12.66
N LEU A 136 0.41 3.77 11.95
CA LEU A 136 1.00 2.42 11.96
C LEU A 136 1.40 1.98 13.37
N ARG A 137 2.01 2.89 14.16
CA ARG A 137 2.34 2.61 15.56
C ARG A 137 1.09 2.40 16.40
N THR A 138 0.09 3.28 16.28
CA THR A 138 -1.16 3.16 17.03
C THR A 138 -1.86 1.84 16.74
N ILE A 139 -1.93 1.41 15.47
CA ILE A 139 -2.50 0.12 15.09
C ILE A 139 -1.70 -1.05 15.72
N ARG A 140 -0.36 -1.00 15.68
CA ARG A 140 0.48 -2.05 16.29
C ARG A 140 0.34 -2.11 17.80
N GLU A 141 0.29 -0.96 18.48
CA GLU A 141 0.10 -0.89 19.93
C GLU A 141 -1.29 -1.36 20.35
N ALA A 142 -2.32 -1.12 19.54
CA ALA A 142 -3.66 -1.64 19.79
C ALA A 142 -3.77 -3.17 19.60
N ALA A 143 -2.85 -3.78 18.83
CA ALA A 143 -2.86 -5.20 18.53
C ALA A 143 -2.11 -6.07 19.55
N LEU A 144 -1.11 -5.50 20.23
CA LEU A 144 -0.31 -6.14 21.30
C LEU A 144 -1.15 -6.41 22.55
#